data_AF-A0A0V0QTB7-F1
#
_entry.id   AF-A0A0V0QTB7-F1
#
_cell.length_a   1.000
_cell.length_b   1.000
_cell.length_c   1.000
_cell.angle_alpha   90.00
_cell.angle_beta   90.00
_cell.angle_gamma   90.00
#
_symmetry.space_group_name_H-M   'P 1'
#
loop_
_entity.id
_entity.type
_entity.pdbx_description
1 polymer ?
#
loop_
_entity_poly.entity_id
_entity_poly.type
_entity_poly.pdbx_seq_one_letter_code
_entity_poly.pdbx_strand_id
1 'polypeptide(L)'
;MYPNQQDQEKLFESEKKFLDKWNLNTYFQMRQNEIIKQFESNFSQILEKINLQGDLSQDNSKNQPAQQQQQQQIQPIKYSENIQQLTDLLKKNVETCLQKGVFIEKIGSKFIKLIFLIIARFQQGIQDFSSKNDVKNFEMIDIFSTLSKQIAEIFQKKTQENFKIFSNNKGNQEIKQYLQESQSIIQSKLKQIVIVYLQQIVKEVIQQCFDQLETIHSIPQKFRVQGKDIPSEPSNVCSMILQPLNNFLQKNQFAKESQVLIQEEVIISVFNRFIKIQKQILEQSEKSQAIMNKLKSSYKNNSENDKQGQEVTEHEKIQIQFELDRKEMENIIKNKYNIENLNEILYQEY
;
A
#
# COMPACT_ATOMS: atom_id res chain seq x y z
N MET A 1 41.08 3.63 27.31
CA MET A 1 42.40 3.02 27.08
C MET A 1 42.41 2.42 25.69
N TYR A 2 43.19 2.97 24.76
CA TYR A 2 43.41 2.35 23.46
C TYR A 2 44.22 1.05 23.66
N PRO A 3 43.87 -0.07 23.01
CA PRO A 3 44.65 -1.29 23.14
C PRO A 3 46.07 -1.06 22.60
N ASN A 4 47.06 -1.53 23.35
CA ASN A 4 48.48 -1.37 23.04
C ASN A 4 48.79 -1.97 21.66
N GLN A 5 49.71 -1.36 20.89
CA GLN A 5 50.07 -1.83 19.54
C GLN A 5 50.52 -3.30 19.52
N GLN A 6 51.17 -3.77 20.59
CA GLN A 6 51.57 -5.17 20.75
C GLN A 6 50.38 -6.15 20.91
N ASP A 7 49.25 -5.70 21.45
CA ASP A 7 48.04 -6.53 21.57
C ASP A 7 47.32 -6.65 20.23
N GLN A 8 47.40 -5.60 19.39
CA GLN A 8 46.88 -5.64 18.03
C GLN A 8 47.72 -6.54 17.12
N GLU A 9 49.05 -6.49 17.23
CA GLU A 9 49.96 -7.37 16.48
C GLU A 9 49.78 -8.85 16.84
N LYS A 10 49.64 -9.18 18.14
CA LYS A 10 49.35 -10.55 18.58
C LYS A 10 48.00 -11.07 18.10
N LEU A 11 46.98 -10.20 18.06
CA LEU A 11 45.68 -10.55 17.51
C LEU A 11 45.78 -10.87 16.01
N PHE A 12 46.49 -10.02 15.26
CA PHE A 12 46.73 -10.18 13.82
C PHE A 12 47.52 -11.46 13.50
N GLU A 13 48.51 -11.79 14.31
CA GLU A 13 49.33 -12.99 14.15
C GLU A 13 48.56 -14.28 14.52
N SER A 14 47.65 -14.20 15.50
CA SER A 14 46.72 -15.27 15.83
C SER A 14 45.65 -15.48 14.75
N GLU A 15 45.10 -14.40 14.17
CA GLU A 15 44.17 -14.44 13.06
C GLU A 15 44.85 -15.03 11.82
N LYS A 16 46.10 -14.67 11.54
CA LYS A 16 46.86 -15.23 10.42
C LYS A 16 47.09 -16.73 10.58
N LYS A 17 47.51 -17.19 11.78
CA LYS A 17 47.66 -18.61 12.10
C LYS A 17 46.34 -19.39 12.10
N PHE A 18 45.24 -18.74 12.49
CA PHE A 18 43.89 -19.31 12.40
C PHE A 18 43.44 -19.47 10.95
N LEU A 19 43.61 -18.43 10.13
CA LEU A 19 43.26 -18.41 8.71
C LEU A 19 44.07 -19.40 7.87
N ASP A 20 45.33 -19.67 8.24
CA ASP A 20 46.17 -20.63 7.54
C ASP A 20 45.82 -22.10 7.89
N LYS A 21 45.21 -22.34 9.06
CA LYS A 21 44.75 -23.67 9.49
C LYS A 21 43.32 -24.00 9.05
N TRP A 22 42.51 -23.00 8.76
CA TRP A 22 41.09 -23.18 8.44
C TRP A 22 40.82 -23.05 6.94
N ASN A 23 40.07 -24.01 6.40
CA ASN A 23 39.49 -23.87 5.07
C ASN A 23 38.44 -22.73 5.11
N LEU A 24 38.78 -21.58 4.52
CA LEU A 24 37.93 -20.39 4.49
C LEU A 24 36.56 -20.66 3.87
N ASN A 25 36.46 -21.62 2.93
CA ASN A 25 35.17 -22.03 2.37
C ASN A 25 34.34 -22.78 3.39
N THR A 26 34.93 -23.69 4.16
CA THR A 26 34.25 -24.42 5.24
C THR A 26 33.78 -23.45 6.32
N TYR A 27 34.64 -22.52 6.74
CA TYR A 27 34.24 -21.45 7.67
C TYR A 27 33.04 -20.67 7.16
N PHE A 28 33.10 -20.19 5.91
CA PHE A 28 32.01 -19.44 5.30
C PHE A 28 30.73 -20.26 5.27
N GLN A 29 30.78 -21.53 4.87
CA GLN A 29 29.60 -22.40 4.82
C GLN A 29 28.99 -22.61 6.21
N MET A 30 29.81 -22.79 7.25
CA MET A 30 29.32 -22.90 8.63
C MET A 30 28.59 -21.63 9.05
N ARG A 31 29.18 -20.44 8.82
CA ARG A 31 28.55 -19.15 9.15
C ARG A 31 27.30 -18.87 8.32
N GLN A 32 27.33 -19.16 7.03
CA GLN A 32 26.17 -19.05 6.15
C GLN A 32 25.00 -19.89 6.68
N ASN A 33 25.25 -21.15 7.01
CA ASN A 33 24.22 -22.04 7.52
C ASN A 33 23.68 -21.60 8.88
N GLU A 34 24.54 -21.14 9.78
CA GLU A 34 24.14 -20.62 11.09
C GLU A 34 23.22 -19.40 10.95
N ILE A 35 23.64 -18.40 10.17
CA ILE A 35 22.90 -17.14 10.01
C ILE A 35 21.58 -17.38 9.29
N ILE A 36 21.57 -18.16 8.19
CA ILE A 36 20.33 -18.44 7.45
C ILE A 36 19.34 -19.23 8.30
N LYS A 37 19.78 -20.28 9.01
CA LYS A 37 18.87 -21.06 9.85
C LYS A 37 18.25 -20.23 10.96
N GLN A 38 19.03 -19.38 11.61
CA GLN A 38 18.52 -18.47 12.63
C GLN A 38 17.53 -17.45 12.04
N PHE A 39 17.86 -16.89 10.89
CA PHE A 39 16.97 -15.97 10.18
C PHE A 39 15.62 -16.63 9.86
N GLU A 40 15.63 -17.80 9.20
CA GLU A 40 14.41 -18.48 8.77
C GLU A 40 13.55 -18.93 9.93
N SER A 41 14.15 -19.50 10.97
CA SER A 41 13.41 -19.93 12.17
C SER A 41 12.69 -18.75 12.83
N ASN A 42 13.38 -17.62 13.03
CA ASN A 42 12.79 -16.46 13.66
C ASN A 42 11.77 -15.78 12.75
N PHE A 43 12.03 -15.74 11.45
CA PHE A 43 11.15 -15.15 10.46
C PHE A 43 9.81 -15.91 10.38
N SER A 44 9.85 -17.24 10.29
CA SER A 44 8.64 -18.07 10.32
C SER A 44 7.86 -17.90 11.62
N GLN A 45 8.53 -17.87 12.78
CA GLN A 45 7.86 -17.65 14.07
C GLN A 45 7.13 -16.30 14.15
N ILE A 46 7.74 -15.24 13.62
CA ILE A 46 7.10 -13.91 13.61
C ILE A 46 5.90 -13.92 12.65
N LEU A 47 6.03 -14.51 11.46
CA LEU A 47 4.92 -14.63 10.52
C LEU A 47 3.76 -15.45 11.06
N GLU A 48 4.03 -16.57 11.76
CA GLU A 48 2.99 -17.37 12.42
C GLU A 48 2.24 -16.57 13.49
N LYS A 49 2.97 -15.79 14.32
CA LYS A 49 2.34 -14.91 15.31
C LYS A 49 1.43 -13.86 14.67
N ILE A 50 1.84 -13.30 13.54
CA ILE A 50 1.02 -12.32 12.79
C ILE A 50 -0.23 -13.01 12.23
N ASN A 51 -0.11 -14.24 11.75
CA ASN A 51 -1.24 -14.99 11.19
C ASN A 51 -2.30 -15.35 12.24
N LEU A 52 -1.87 -15.89 13.39
CA LEU A 52 -2.76 -16.30 14.49
C LEU A 52 -3.55 -15.14 15.10
N GLN A 53 -3.06 -13.90 14.99
CA GLN A 53 -3.76 -12.71 15.45
C GLN A 53 -4.80 -12.19 14.44
N GLY A 54 -4.63 -12.49 13.14
CA GLY A 54 -5.60 -12.16 12.10
C GLY A 54 -6.91 -12.94 12.23
N ASP A 55 -6.82 -14.25 12.52
CA ASP A 55 -7.99 -15.14 12.63
C ASP A 55 -8.87 -14.83 13.85
N LEU A 56 -8.26 -14.49 15.00
CA LEU A 56 -9.00 -14.14 16.22
C LEU A 56 -9.84 -12.86 16.09
N SER A 57 -9.60 -12.05 15.06
CA SER A 57 -10.32 -10.80 14.81
C SER A 57 -11.60 -10.99 14.00
N GLN A 58 -11.80 -12.14 13.34
CA GLN A 58 -12.97 -12.38 12.48
C GLN A 58 -14.13 -13.15 13.17
N ASP A 59 -13.85 -13.95 14.20
CA ASP A 59 -14.85 -14.86 14.78
C ASP A 59 -15.78 -14.27 15.86
N ASN A 60 -15.52 -13.06 16.35
CA ASN A 60 -16.36 -12.44 17.40
C ASN A 60 -17.60 -11.69 16.88
N SER A 61 -17.94 -11.80 15.59
CA SER A 61 -19.03 -11.04 14.97
C SER A 61 -20.40 -11.71 14.97
N LYS A 62 -20.56 -12.93 15.51
CA LYS A 62 -21.83 -13.68 15.38
C LYS A 62 -22.69 -13.91 16.61
N ASN A 63 -22.30 -13.56 17.84
CA ASN A 63 -23.19 -13.79 18.99
C ASN A 63 -22.94 -12.83 20.17
N GLN A 64 -23.39 -11.57 20.10
CA GLN A 64 -23.78 -10.80 21.31
C GLN A 64 -24.93 -9.82 21.01
N PRO A 65 -25.94 -9.70 21.91
CA PRO A 65 -27.10 -8.84 21.71
C PRO A 65 -26.75 -7.35 21.84
N ALA A 66 -27.47 -6.54 21.06
CA ALA A 66 -27.31 -5.11 20.92
C ALA A 66 -27.64 -4.35 22.21
N GLN A 67 -26.64 -4.09 23.06
CA GLN A 67 -26.61 -2.97 24.02
C GLN A 67 -25.24 -2.90 24.71
N GLN A 68 -24.20 -2.53 23.94
CA GLN A 68 -22.92 -1.99 24.44
C GLN A 68 -22.06 -1.59 23.22
N GLN A 69 -22.48 -0.56 22.48
CA GLN A 69 -21.67 0.08 21.42
C GLN A 69 -21.17 1.44 21.86
N GLN A 70 -20.54 1.51 23.04
CA GLN A 70 -19.64 2.61 23.37
C GLN A 70 -18.33 2.01 23.89
N GLN A 71 -17.25 2.30 23.16
CA GLN A 71 -15.85 1.95 23.43
C GLN A 71 -15.45 0.48 23.22
N GLN A 72 -15.32 0.06 21.96
CA GLN A 72 -14.30 -0.92 21.60
C GLN A 72 -13.29 -0.26 20.65
N GLN A 73 -12.28 0.39 21.23
CA GLN A 73 -11.01 0.64 20.56
C GLN A 73 -10.31 -0.71 20.40
N ILE A 74 -10.41 -1.32 19.22
CA ILE A 74 -9.65 -2.53 18.91
C ILE A 74 -8.22 -2.10 18.53
N GLN A 75 -7.28 -2.63 19.30
CA GLN A 75 -5.87 -2.26 19.50
C GLN A 75 -4.98 -2.20 18.23
N PRO A 76 -4.61 -1.01 17.72
CA PRO A 76 -3.57 -0.84 16.69
C PRO A 76 -2.13 -1.08 17.20
N ILE A 77 -1.93 -1.22 18.52
CA ILE A 77 -0.59 -1.22 19.14
C ILE A 77 0.17 -2.54 18.92
N LYS A 78 -0.54 -3.69 18.81
CA LYS A 78 0.11 -5.02 18.75
C LYS A 78 0.69 -5.38 17.38
N TYR A 79 0.07 -4.95 16.28
CA TYR A 79 0.61 -5.25 14.95
C TYR A 79 1.90 -4.48 14.68
N SER A 80 2.00 -3.21 15.09
CA SER A 80 3.24 -2.43 14.99
C SER A 80 4.44 -3.10 15.67
N GLU A 81 4.22 -3.87 16.74
CA GLU A 81 5.28 -4.52 17.50
C GLU A 81 5.84 -5.75 16.76
N ASN A 82 4.99 -6.63 16.21
CA ASN A 82 5.42 -7.77 15.41
C ASN A 82 6.12 -7.32 14.12
N ILE A 83 5.66 -6.21 13.56
CA ILE A 83 6.21 -5.56 12.38
C ILE A 83 7.60 -4.98 12.66
N GLN A 84 7.78 -4.33 13.81
CA GLN A 84 9.08 -3.85 14.26
C GLN A 84 10.05 -5.03 14.48
N GLN A 85 9.56 -6.16 15.00
CA GLN A 85 10.35 -7.38 15.15
C GLN A 85 10.87 -7.94 13.81
N LEU A 86 10.07 -7.90 12.73
CA LEU A 86 10.53 -8.30 11.39
C LEU A 86 11.68 -7.40 10.90
N THR A 87 11.54 -6.11 11.14
CA THR A 87 12.54 -5.10 10.76
C THR A 87 13.84 -5.30 11.54
N ASP A 88 13.73 -5.47 12.86
CA ASP A 88 14.86 -5.72 13.75
C ASP A 88 15.55 -7.06 13.44
N LEU A 89 14.79 -8.08 13.07
CA LEU A 89 15.32 -9.37 12.66
C LEU A 89 16.22 -9.25 11.43
N LEU A 90 15.73 -8.58 10.38
CA LEU A 90 16.51 -8.38 9.17
C LEU A 90 17.78 -7.57 9.47
N LYS A 91 17.64 -6.44 10.17
CA LYS A 91 18.75 -5.61 10.61
C LYS A 91 19.80 -6.43 11.37
N LYS A 92 19.40 -7.17 12.40
CA LYS A 92 20.31 -7.99 13.22
C LYS A 92 21.09 -9.00 12.38
N ASN A 93 20.44 -9.67 11.43
CA ASN A 93 21.11 -10.68 10.59
C ASN A 93 22.10 -10.04 9.61
N VAL A 94 21.73 -8.92 8.99
CA VAL A 94 22.66 -8.16 8.14
C VAL A 94 23.87 -7.68 8.95
N GLU A 95 23.63 -7.19 10.16
CA GLU A 95 24.70 -6.74 11.06
C GLU A 95 25.62 -7.87 11.52
N THR A 96 25.07 -9.07 11.74
CA THR A 96 25.83 -10.27 12.12
C THR A 96 26.80 -10.69 11.01
N CYS A 97 26.40 -10.60 9.75
CA CYS A 97 27.28 -10.86 8.59
C CYS A 97 28.51 -9.93 8.55
N LEU A 98 28.40 -8.73 9.13
CA LEU A 98 29.43 -7.70 9.15
C LEU A 98 30.13 -7.56 10.51
N GLN A 99 29.82 -8.44 11.46
CA GLN A 99 30.34 -8.36 12.82
C GLN A 99 31.81 -8.80 12.88
N LYS A 100 32.59 -8.13 13.75
CA LYS A 100 33.97 -8.51 14.06
C LYS A 100 34.02 -9.94 14.62
N GLY A 101 34.84 -10.81 14.02
CA GLY A 101 34.94 -12.23 14.37
C GLY A 101 34.04 -13.17 13.57
N VAL A 102 33.08 -12.63 12.80
CA VAL A 102 32.28 -13.36 11.81
C VAL A 102 32.77 -13.03 10.40
N PHE A 103 32.91 -11.74 10.11
CA PHE A 103 33.39 -11.29 8.81
C PHE A 103 34.89 -11.53 8.67
N ILE A 104 35.30 -12.14 7.55
CA ILE A 104 36.71 -12.32 7.18
C ILE A 104 36.95 -11.61 5.85
N GLU A 105 37.89 -10.66 5.84
CA GLU A 105 38.19 -9.81 4.67
C GLU A 105 38.50 -10.62 3.41
N LYS A 106 39.33 -11.67 3.53
CA LYS A 106 39.73 -12.55 2.42
C LYS A 106 38.54 -13.19 1.68
N ILE A 107 37.38 -13.32 2.32
CA ILE A 107 36.16 -13.88 1.75
C ILE A 107 34.98 -12.90 1.84
N GLY A 108 35.24 -11.60 1.96
CA GLY A 108 34.23 -10.57 2.16
C GLY A 108 33.15 -10.53 1.08
N SER A 109 33.52 -10.80 -0.18
CA SER A 109 32.57 -10.91 -1.29
C SER A 109 31.51 -12.00 -1.08
N LYS A 110 31.85 -13.08 -0.35
CA LYS A 110 30.89 -14.15 0.00
C LYS A 110 29.93 -13.70 1.10
N PHE A 111 30.39 -12.94 2.09
CA PHE A 111 29.52 -12.35 3.11
C PHE A 111 28.57 -11.31 2.52
N ILE A 112 29.01 -10.54 1.52
CA ILE A 112 28.12 -9.63 0.79
C ILE A 112 27.03 -10.43 0.06
N LYS A 113 27.40 -11.50 -0.65
CA LYS A 113 26.43 -12.44 -1.27
C LYS A 113 25.46 -13.04 -0.25
N LEU A 114 25.91 -13.33 0.97
CA LEU A 114 25.05 -13.81 2.04
C LEU A 114 24.01 -12.76 2.47
N ILE A 115 24.43 -11.51 2.63
CA ILE A 115 23.50 -10.42 2.97
C ILE A 115 22.40 -10.29 1.90
N PHE A 116 22.77 -10.36 0.62
CA PHE A 116 21.80 -10.38 -0.47
C PHE A 116 20.82 -11.55 -0.38
N LEU A 117 21.33 -12.73 -0.08
CA LEU A 117 20.50 -13.92 0.06
C LEU A 117 19.49 -13.76 1.19
N ILE A 118 19.88 -13.18 2.33
CA ILE A 118 18.98 -12.89 3.45
C ILE A 118 17.88 -11.91 3.02
N ILE A 119 18.24 -10.83 2.33
CA ILE A 119 17.27 -9.83 1.85
C ILE A 119 16.31 -10.43 0.83
N ALA A 120 16.83 -11.23 -0.12
CA ALA A 120 16.00 -11.91 -1.11
C ALA A 120 15.03 -12.90 -0.46
N ARG A 121 15.49 -13.66 0.55
CA ARG A 121 14.61 -14.56 1.31
C ARG A 121 13.58 -13.82 2.13
N PHE A 122 13.94 -12.70 2.75
CA PHE A 122 13.00 -11.82 3.45
C PHE A 122 11.90 -11.32 2.50
N GLN A 123 12.29 -10.78 1.34
CA GLN A 123 11.36 -10.32 0.31
C GLN A 123 10.39 -11.43 -0.11
N GLN A 124 10.93 -12.60 -0.48
CA GLN A 124 10.11 -13.73 -0.91
C GLN A 124 9.16 -14.17 0.20
N GLY A 125 9.66 -14.24 1.43
CA GLY A 125 8.87 -14.64 2.59
C GLY A 125 7.70 -13.70 2.89
N ILE A 126 7.89 -12.38 2.77
CA ILE A 126 6.78 -11.44 2.93
C ILE A 126 5.82 -11.51 1.74
N GLN A 127 6.31 -11.68 0.51
CA GLN A 127 5.46 -11.84 -0.67
C GLN A 127 4.60 -13.10 -0.58
N ASP A 128 5.18 -14.21 -0.11
CA ASP A 128 4.47 -15.47 0.11
C ASP A 128 3.45 -15.33 1.25
N PHE A 129 3.78 -14.58 2.30
CA PHE A 129 2.85 -14.28 3.40
C PHE A 129 1.68 -13.40 2.92
N SER A 130 1.98 -12.37 2.13
CA SER A 130 1.00 -11.44 1.57
C SER A 130 0.09 -12.08 0.53
N SER A 131 0.55 -13.08 -0.21
CA SER A 131 -0.26 -13.76 -1.23
C SER A 131 -1.15 -14.84 -0.65
N LYS A 132 -0.77 -15.42 0.51
CA LYS A 132 -1.53 -16.46 1.20
C LYS A 132 -2.62 -15.91 2.13
N ASN A 133 -2.41 -14.71 2.64
CA ASN A 133 -3.35 -14.08 3.56
C ASN A 133 -3.97 -12.86 2.87
N ASP A 134 -5.30 -12.70 2.93
CA ASP A 134 -6.05 -11.52 2.47
C ASP A 134 -5.75 -10.30 3.35
N VAL A 135 -4.48 -9.92 3.41
CA VAL A 135 -3.97 -8.92 4.33
C VAL A 135 -4.19 -7.57 3.70
N LYS A 136 -5.37 -7.01 3.98
CA LYS A 136 -5.72 -5.60 3.73
C LYS A 136 -4.95 -4.64 4.67
N ASN A 137 -3.79 -5.04 5.20
CA ASN A 137 -3.11 -4.29 6.24
C ASN A 137 -2.21 -3.23 5.64
N PHE A 138 -2.69 -2.00 5.77
CA PHE A 138 -2.03 -0.76 5.40
C PHE A 138 -0.67 -0.56 6.10
N GLU A 139 -0.48 -1.18 7.26
CA GLU A 139 0.76 -1.13 8.04
C GLU A 139 1.96 -1.76 7.31
N MET A 140 1.72 -2.71 6.39
CA MET A 140 2.77 -3.38 5.59
C MET A 140 3.56 -2.40 4.70
N ILE A 141 2.93 -1.34 4.21
CA ILE A 141 3.58 -0.30 3.40
C ILE A 141 4.64 0.44 4.22
N ASP A 142 4.31 0.81 5.46
CA ASP A 142 5.23 1.52 6.35
C ASP A 142 6.42 0.64 6.74
N ILE A 143 6.21 -0.68 6.88
CA ILE A 143 7.30 -1.66 7.08
C ILE A 143 8.27 -1.60 5.91
N PHE A 144 7.77 -1.76 4.68
CA PHE A 144 8.64 -1.84 3.52
C PHE A 144 9.36 -0.51 3.27
N SER A 145 8.70 0.63 3.53
CA SER A 145 9.33 1.94 3.47
C SER A 145 10.44 2.09 4.52
N THR A 146 10.17 1.68 5.77
CA THR A 146 11.13 1.74 6.89
C THR A 146 12.31 0.79 6.67
N LEU A 147 12.05 -0.43 6.23
CA LEU A 147 13.04 -1.42 5.83
C LEU A 147 13.96 -0.89 4.73
N SER A 148 13.38 -0.28 3.69
CA SER A 148 14.17 0.27 2.58
C SER A 148 15.15 1.34 3.05
N LYS A 149 14.73 2.21 3.98
CA LYS A 149 15.57 3.25 4.58
C LYS A 149 16.63 2.64 5.51
N GLN A 150 16.25 1.72 6.38
CA GLN A 150 17.18 1.13 7.35
C GLN A 150 18.25 0.26 6.70
N ILE A 151 17.91 -0.54 5.68
CA ILE A 151 18.89 -1.32 4.93
C ILE A 151 19.86 -0.39 4.20
N ALA A 152 19.35 0.68 3.58
CA ALA A 152 20.20 1.69 2.95
C ALA A 152 21.19 2.29 3.97
N GLU A 153 20.73 2.62 5.17
CA GLU A 153 21.59 3.15 6.23
C GLU A 153 22.62 2.14 6.73
N ILE A 154 22.26 0.88 6.93
CA ILE A 154 23.19 -0.18 7.37
C ILE A 154 24.31 -0.37 6.34
N PHE A 155 23.93 -0.44 5.05
CA PHE A 155 24.89 -0.53 3.95
C PHE A 155 25.67 0.76 3.72
N GLN A 156 25.18 1.92 4.13
CA GLN A 156 25.94 3.16 4.00
C GLN A 156 26.93 3.32 5.16
N LYS A 157 26.48 3.17 6.41
CA LYS A 157 27.28 3.43 7.62
C LYS A 157 28.29 2.31 7.89
N LYS A 158 27.85 1.05 8.03
CA LYS A 158 28.75 -0.06 8.42
C LYS A 158 29.72 -0.43 7.32
N THR A 159 29.30 -0.33 6.06
CA THR A 159 30.18 -0.59 4.92
C THR A 159 31.18 0.55 4.73
N GLN A 160 30.88 1.80 5.06
CA GLN A 160 31.90 2.85 5.03
C GLN A 160 32.88 2.75 6.21
N GLU A 161 32.40 2.42 7.41
CA GLU A 161 33.24 2.26 8.61
C GLU A 161 34.21 1.08 8.49
N ASN A 162 33.72 -0.08 8.07
CA ASN A 162 34.57 -1.24 7.85
C ASN A 162 35.51 -1.02 6.67
N PHE A 163 35.15 -0.23 5.64
CA PHE A 163 36.01 0.01 4.48
C PHE A 163 37.04 1.13 4.65
N LYS A 164 36.89 2.05 5.60
CA LYS A 164 37.98 2.98 5.97
C LYS A 164 39.21 2.24 6.49
N ILE A 165 39.04 1.04 7.04
CA ILE A 165 40.13 0.16 7.45
C ILE A 165 40.86 -0.43 6.22
N PHE A 166 40.17 -0.54 5.08
CA PHE A 166 40.65 -1.23 3.87
C PHE A 166 41.16 -0.26 2.76
N SER A 167 41.05 1.06 2.91
CA SER A 167 41.33 2.05 1.84
C SER A 167 42.77 2.13 1.33
N ASN A 168 43.70 1.32 1.84
CA ASN A 168 45.12 1.38 1.45
C ASN A 168 45.52 0.42 0.30
N ASN A 169 44.63 -0.46 -0.18
CA ASN A 169 44.95 -1.41 -1.26
C ASN A 169 44.04 -1.29 -2.49
N LYS A 170 44.65 -1.28 -3.69
CA LYS A 170 43.98 -1.17 -5.00
C LYS A 170 42.90 -2.24 -5.26
N GLY A 171 42.91 -3.37 -4.56
CA GLY A 171 41.87 -4.41 -4.65
C GLY A 171 40.49 -4.00 -4.12
N ASN A 172 40.38 -2.85 -3.43
CA ASN A 172 39.14 -2.44 -2.77
C ASN A 172 38.20 -1.56 -3.62
N GLN A 173 38.65 -1.07 -4.79
CA GLN A 173 37.77 -0.31 -5.69
C GLN A 173 36.70 -1.21 -6.32
N GLU A 174 37.05 -2.42 -6.76
CA GLU A 174 36.07 -3.38 -7.31
C GLU A 174 35.04 -3.77 -6.25
N ILE A 175 35.48 -4.08 -5.02
CA ILE A 175 34.56 -4.45 -3.92
C ILE A 175 33.62 -3.28 -3.59
N LYS A 176 34.12 -2.04 -3.60
CA LYS A 176 33.30 -0.83 -3.41
C LYS A 176 32.28 -0.66 -4.53
N GLN A 177 32.67 -0.88 -5.78
CA GLN A 177 31.75 -0.82 -6.92
C GLN A 177 30.69 -1.92 -6.83
N TYR A 178 31.09 -3.17 -6.57
CA TYR A 178 30.16 -4.27 -6.34
C TYR A 178 29.16 -3.93 -5.25
N LEU A 179 29.59 -3.35 -4.12
CA LEU A 179 28.71 -2.94 -3.04
C LEU A 179 27.74 -1.81 -3.39
N GLN A 180 28.18 -0.83 -4.18
CA GLN A 180 27.32 0.27 -4.62
C GLN A 180 26.25 -0.24 -5.60
N GLU A 181 26.64 -1.07 -6.57
CA GLU A 181 25.71 -1.74 -7.48
C GLU A 181 24.72 -2.62 -6.69
N SER A 182 25.24 -3.35 -5.69
CA SER A 182 24.46 -4.16 -4.78
C SER A 182 23.40 -3.37 -4.02
N GLN A 183 23.81 -2.25 -3.43
CA GLN A 183 22.93 -1.34 -2.71
C GLN A 183 21.82 -0.81 -3.61
N SER A 184 22.17 -0.39 -4.83
CA SER A 184 21.22 0.12 -5.82
C SER A 184 20.18 -0.96 -6.20
N ILE A 185 20.61 -2.20 -6.45
CA ILE A 185 19.73 -3.33 -6.77
C ILE A 185 18.78 -3.66 -5.60
N ILE A 186 19.28 -3.66 -4.36
CA ILE A 186 18.44 -3.93 -3.19
C ILE A 186 17.40 -2.82 -3.01
N GLN A 187 17.83 -1.55 -3.09
CA GLN A 187 16.92 -0.42 -2.96
C GLN A 187 15.84 -0.43 -4.05
N SER A 188 16.20 -0.75 -5.29
CA SER A 188 15.23 -0.82 -6.39
C SER A 188 14.22 -1.95 -6.17
N LYS A 189 14.67 -3.14 -5.78
CA LYS A 189 13.79 -4.28 -5.47
C LYS A 189 12.85 -4.00 -4.31
N LEU A 190 13.36 -3.42 -3.21
CA LEU A 190 12.53 -3.05 -2.07
C LEU A 190 11.48 -1.98 -2.45
N LYS A 191 11.88 -0.96 -3.22
CA LYS A 191 10.94 0.02 -3.76
C LYS A 191 9.87 -0.64 -4.63
N GLN A 192 10.24 -1.60 -5.48
CA GLN A 192 9.27 -2.32 -6.30
C GLN A 192 8.25 -3.09 -5.47
N ILE A 193 8.65 -3.74 -4.36
CA ILE A 193 7.70 -4.41 -3.46
C ILE A 193 6.72 -3.39 -2.86
N VAL A 194 7.24 -2.25 -2.36
CA VAL A 194 6.39 -1.16 -1.82
C VAL A 194 5.35 -0.75 -2.86
N ILE A 195 5.79 -0.52 -4.10
CA ILE A 195 4.91 -0.09 -5.20
C ILE A 195 3.84 -1.14 -5.50
N VAL A 196 4.21 -2.41 -5.67
CA VAL A 196 3.26 -3.49 -5.99
C VAL A 196 2.22 -3.66 -4.88
N TYR A 197 2.65 -3.61 -3.63
CA TYR A 197 1.75 -3.76 -2.50
C TYR A 197 0.86 -2.54 -2.29
N LEU A 198 1.41 -1.33 -2.48
CA LEU A 198 0.64 -0.10 -2.46
C LEU A 198 -0.44 -0.11 -3.54
N GLN A 199 -0.13 -0.57 -4.76
CA GLN A 199 -1.11 -0.71 -5.84
C GLN A 199 -2.25 -1.67 -5.49
N GLN A 200 -1.98 -2.78 -4.79
CA GLN A 200 -3.03 -3.71 -4.34
C GLN A 200 -3.95 -3.05 -3.30
N ILE A 201 -3.37 -2.33 -2.36
CA ILE A 201 -4.11 -1.58 -1.34
C ILE A 201 -4.97 -0.48 -1.97
N VAL A 202 -4.38 0.29 -2.89
CA VAL A 202 -5.10 1.35 -3.61
C VAL A 202 -6.29 0.78 -4.36
N LYS A 203 -6.14 -0.38 -5.02
CA LYS A 203 -7.26 -1.09 -5.66
C LYS A 203 -8.38 -1.45 -4.69
N GLU A 204 -8.05 -1.93 -3.50
CA GLU A 204 -9.04 -2.25 -2.46
C GLU A 204 -9.77 -0.98 -1.98
N VAL A 205 -9.06 0.12 -1.79
CA VAL A 205 -9.67 1.42 -1.42
C VAL A 205 -10.58 1.93 -2.54
N ILE A 206 -10.15 1.81 -3.80
CA ILE A 206 -10.98 2.13 -4.98
C ILE A 206 -12.25 1.28 -4.96
N GLN A 207 -12.14 -0.02 -4.70
CA GLN A 207 -13.29 -0.91 -4.66
C GLN A 207 -14.28 -0.51 -3.56
N GLN A 208 -13.81 -0.16 -2.36
CA GLN A 208 -14.68 0.34 -1.29
C GLN A 208 -15.38 1.64 -1.68
N CYS A 209 -14.69 2.55 -2.37
CA CYS A 209 -15.31 3.76 -2.92
C CYS A 209 -16.35 3.42 -4.00
N PHE A 210 -16.10 2.41 -4.85
CA PHE A 210 -17.06 1.93 -5.84
C PHE A 210 -18.31 1.34 -5.19
N ASP A 211 -18.17 0.57 -4.11
CA ASP A 211 -19.30 0.01 -3.38
C ASP A 211 -20.21 1.11 -2.82
N GLN A 212 -19.63 2.21 -2.33
CA GLN A 212 -20.40 3.41 -1.92
C GLN A 212 -21.07 4.09 -3.12
N LEU A 213 -20.38 4.14 -4.26
CA LEU A 213 -20.87 4.75 -5.48
C LEU A 213 -22.10 4.02 -6.06
N GLU A 214 -22.25 2.71 -5.85
CA GLU A 214 -23.42 1.95 -6.30
C GLU A 214 -24.76 2.51 -5.75
N THR A 215 -24.72 3.25 -4.64
CA THR A 215 -25.91 3.95 -4.10
C THR A 215 -26.50 4.98 -5.07
N ILE A 216 -25.74 5.45 -6.06
CA ILE A 216 -26.19 6.36 -7.12
C ILE A 216 -27.34 5.77 -7.96
N HIS A 217 -27.41 4.44 -8.09
CA HIS A 217 -28.49 3.75 -8.80
C HIS A 217 -29.87 3.93 -8.13
N SER A 218 -29.91 4.35 -6.86
CA SER A 218 -31.16 4.65 -6.15
C SER A 218 -31.77 6.02 -6.51
N ILE A 219 -31.01 6.91 -7.17
CA ILE A 219 -31.43 8.28 -7.45
C ILE A 219 -32.67 8.35 -8.36
N PRO A 220 -32.74 7.62 -9.50
CA PRO A 220 -33.95 7.59 -10.33
C PRO A 220 -35.20 7.14 -9.58
N GLN A 221 -35.07 6.13 -8.72
CA GLN A 221 -36.21 5.61 -7.95
C GLN A 221 -36.77 6.66 -6.98
N LYS A 222 -35.92 7.51 -6.41
CA LYS A 222 -36.35 8.61 -5.52
C LYS A 222 -37.23 9.63 -6.27
N PHE A 223 -36.90 9.95 -7.52
CA PHE A 223 -37.73 10.86 -8.32
C PHE A 223 -39.02 10.22 -8.86
N ARG A 224 -39.02 8.90 -9.10
CA ARG A 224 -40.23 8.14 -9.47
C ARG A 224 -41.25 8.04 -8.35
N VAL A 225 -40.79 7.71 -7.15
CA VAL A 225 -41.67 7.32 -6.03
C VAL A 225 -42.07 8.52 -5.18
N GLN A 226 -41.19 9.52 -5.00
CA GLN A 226 -41.39 10.59 -4.02
C GLN A 226 -41.91 11.90 -4.61
N GLY A 227 -42.11 11.99 -5.94
CA GLY A 227 -42.65 13.19 -6.57
C GLY A 227 -41.89 14.48 -6.22
N LYS A 228 -40.59 14.38 -5.91
CA LYS A 228 -39.80 15.48 -5.38
C LYS A 228 -39.78 16.70 -6.30
N ASP A 229 -39.69 17.87 -5.67
CA ASP A 229 -39.41 19.14 -6.31
C ASP A 229 -38.09 19.10 -7.09
N ILE A 230 -37.88 20.09 -7.95
CA ILE A 230 -36.67 20.23 -8.75
C ILE A 230 -35.45 20.23 -7.81
N PRO A 231 -34.41 19.41 -8.07
CA PRO A 231 -33.25 19.34 -7.20
C PRO A 231 -32.53 20.68 -7.08
N SER A 232 -32.21 21.09 -5.85
CA SER A 232 -31.44 22.31 -5.57
C SER A 232 -30.11 22.04 -4.87
N GLU A 233 -29.91 20.82 -4.35
CA GLU A 233 -28.72 20.42 -3.58
C GLU A 233 -28.10 19.14 -4.15
N PRO A 234 -26.77 18.98 -4.04
CA PRO A 234 -26.09 17.73 -4.36
C PRO A 234 -26.58 16.57 -3.49
N SER A 235 -26.49 15.36 -4.03
CA SER A 235 -26.87 14.16 -3.31
C SER A 235 -25.85 13.81 -2.22
N ASN A 236 -26.32 13.18 -1.14
CA ASN A 236 -25.46 12.67 -0.08
C ASN A 236 -24.42 11.64 -0.57
N VAL A 237 -24.58 11.12 -1.79
CA VAL A 237 -23.63 10.19 -2.41
C VAL A 237 -22.27 10.89 -2.56
N CYS A 238 -22.23 12.18 -2.94
CA CYS A 238 -20.99 12.94 -3.15
C CYS A 238 -20.13 13.03 -1.88
N SER A 239 -20.73 13.16 -0.70
CA SER A 239 -19.99 13.23 0.56
C SER A 239 -19.54 11.86 1.08
N MET A 240 -20.22 10.78 0.68
CA MET A 240 -19.93 9.41 1.13
C MET A 240 -18.91 8.67 0.26
N ILE A 241 -18.89 8.91 -1.06
CA ILE A 241 -18.05 8.17 -2.01
C ILE A 241 -16.56 8.16 -1.59
N LEU A 242 -16.03 9.29 -1.13
CA LEU A 242 -14.60 9.42 -0.77
C LEU A 242 -14.32 9.18 0.72
N GLN A 243 -15.30 8.77 1.53
CA GLN A 243 -15.04 8.43 2.93
C GLN A 243 -14.03 7.29 3.11
N PRO A 244 -14.07 6.19 2.33
CA PRO A 244 -13.07 5.12 2.46
C PRO A 244 -11.64 5.65 2.27
N LEU A 245 -11.42 6.52 1.28
CA LEU A 245 -10.13 7.19 1.08
C LEU A 245 -9.73 8.07 2.26
N ASN A 246 -10.64 8.91 2.77
CA ASN A 246 -10.35 9.77 3.92
C ASN A 246 -9.99 8.96 5.17
N ASN A 247 -10.74 7.90 5.44
CA ASN A 247 -10.49 6.99 6.56
C ASN A 247 -9.15 6.27 6.37
N PHE A 248 -8.84 5.86 5.15
CA PHE A 248 -7.56 5.23 4.81
C PHE A 248 -6.38 6.15 5.07
N LEU A 249 -6.43 7.40 4.60
CA LEU A 249 -5.35 8.36 4.78
C LEU A 249 -5.21 8.85 6.23
N GLN A 250 -6.31 8.97 6.97
CA GLN A 250 -6.25 9.36 8.39
C GLN A 250 -5.65 8.25 9.27
N LYS A 251 -5.94 6.99 8.95
CA LYS A 251 -5.42 5.84 9.70
C LYS A 251 -3.93 5.60 9.47
N ASN A 252 -3.38 6.04 8.34
CA ASN A 252 -2.03 5.69 7.93
C ASN A 252 -1.14 6.91 7.79
N GLN A 253 0.04 6.87 8.40
CA GLN A 253 0.98 7.98 8.42
C GLN A 253 1.92 7.94 7.21
N PHE A 254 1.35 8.01 6.01
CA PHE A 254 2.15 8.06 4.78
C PHE A 254 2.95 9.37 4.68
N ALA A 255 4.09 9.32 4.01
CA ALA A 255 4.78 10.53 3.58
C ALA A 255 3.89 11.33 2.61
N LYS A 256 3.98 12.67 2.64
CA LYS A 256 3.16 13.57 1.79
C LYS A 256 3.18 13.19 0.32
N GLU A 257 4.35 12.87 -0.23
CA GLU A 257 4.51 12.48 -1.64
C GLU A 257 3.70 11.23 -1.99
N SER A 258 3.71 10.22 -1.10
CA SER A 258 2.92 9.00 -1.29
C SER A 258 1.42 9.26 -1.11
N GLN A 259 1.03 10.15 -0.19
CA GLN A 259 -0.38 10.54 -0.02
C GLN A 259 -0.96 11.16 -1.28
N VAL A 260 -0.23 12.07 -1.92
CA VAL A 260 -0.68 12.73 -3.15
C VAL A 260 -0.92 11.70 -4.27
N LEU A 261 0.04 10.80 -4.50
CA LEU A 261 -0.09 9.77 -5.54
C LEU A 261 -1.28 8.84 -5.31
N ILE A 262 -1.48 8.40 -4.06
CA ILE A 262 -2.63 7.58 -3.65
C ILE A 262 -3.94 8.34 -3.90
N GLN A 263 -4.00 9.61 -3.46
CA GLN A 263 -5.18 10.44 -3.61
C GLN A 263 -5.55 10.60 -5.08
N GLU A 264 -4.59 10.95 -5.93
CA GLU A 264 -4.79 11.12 -7.37
C GLU A 264 -5.33 9.82 -7.99
N GLU A 265 -4.67 8.68 -7.76
CA GLU A 265 -5.07 7.41 -8.36
C GLU A 265 -6.49 6.99 -7.95
N VAL A 266 -6.82 7.11 -6.66
CA VAL A 266 -8.15 6.76 -6.14
C VAL A 266 -9.20 7.72 -6.69
N ILE A 267 -8.97 9.03 -6.61
CA ILE A 267 -9.94 10.05 -7.03
C ILE A 267 -10.24 9.94 -8.51
N ILE A 268 -9.21 9.82 -9.36
CA ILE A 268 -9.38 9.69 -10.81
C ILE A 268 -10.21 8.45 -11.14
N SER A 269 -9.88 7.31 -10.54
CA SER A 269 -10.59 6.03 -10.76
C SER A 269 -12.06 6.12 -10.35
N VAL A 270 -12.33 6.71 -9.18
CA VAL A 270 -13.68 6.90 -8.63
C VAL A 270 -14.48 7.88 -9.46
N PHE A 271 -13.90 8.98 -9.88
CA PHE A 271 -14.60 9.99 -10.66
C PHE A 271 -14.91 9.49 -12.09
N ASN A 272 -13.99 8.76 -12.73
CA ASN A 272 -14.24 8.09 -14.01
C ASN A 272 -15.43 7.12 -13.92
N ARG A 273 -15.46 6.30 -12.86
CA ARG A 273 -16.56 5.36 -12.63
C ARG A 273 -17.88 6.10 -12.38
N PHE A 274 -17.86 7.19 -11.61
CA PHE A 274 -19.02 8.04 -11.34
C PHE A 274 -19.64 8.58 -12.62
N ILE A 275 -18.83 9.20 -13.49
CA ILE A 275 -19.30 9.74 -14.78
C ILE A 275 -19.86 8.62 -15.68
N LYS A 276 -19.21 7.44 -15.69
CA LYS A 276 -19.68 6.28 -16.46
C LYS A 276 -21.06 5.80 -15.99
N ILE A 277 -21.26 5.68 -14.68
CA ILE A 277 -22.56 5.26 -14.13
C ILE A 277 -23.65 6.30 -14.40
N GLN A 278 -23.34 7.60 -14.23
CA GLN A 278 -24.30 8.68 -14.55
C GLN A 278 -24.78 8.59 -16.00
N LYS A 279 -23.86 8.43 -16.97
CA LYS A 279 -24.22 8.25 -18.38
C LYS A 279 -25.14 7.04 -18.60
N GLN A 280 -24.79 5.90 -18.01
CA GLN A 280 -25.60 4.67 -18.11
C GLN A 280 -27.02 4.87 -17.55
N ILE A 281 -27.15 5.55 -16.41
CA ILE A 281 -28.45 5.84 -15.80
C ILE A 281 -29.26 6.82 -16.66
N LEU A 282 -28.64 7.86 -17.21
CA LEU A 282 -29.30 8.82 -18.09
C LEU A 282 -29.83 8.15 -19.36
N GLU A 283 -29.02 7.33 -20.02
CA GLU A 283 -29.45 6.56 -21.21
C GLU A 283 -30.62 5.62 -20.89
N GLN A 284 -30.60 4.96 -19.73
CA GLN A 284 -31.70 4.10 -19.28
C GLN A 284 -32.96 4.91 -18.97
N SER A 285 -32.80 6.06 -18.32
CA SER A 285 -33.90 6.98 -18.01
C SER A 285 -34.55 7.53 -19.28
N GLU A 286 -33.77 7.90 -20.29
CA GLU A 286 -34.25 8.40 -21.58
C GLU A 286 -35.07 7.33 -22.32
N LYS A 287 -34.54 6.10 -22.38
CA LYS A 287 -35.26 4.94 -22.96
C LYS A 287 -36.57 4.67 -22.22
N SER A 288 -36.55 4.71 -20.89
CA SER A 288 -37.75 4.53 -20.05
C SER A 288 -38.79 5.62 -20.31
N GLN A 289 -38.35 6.87 -20.45
CA GLN A 289 -39.22 8.01 -20.76
C GLN A 289 -39.83 7.89 -22.16
N ALA A 290 -39.04 7.47 -23.15
CA ALA A 290 -39.53 7.24 -24.52
C ALA A 290 -40.61 6.15 -24.59
N ILE A 291 -40.46 5.07 -23.81
CA ILE A 291 -41.48 4.01 -23.69
C ILE A 291 -42.75 4.57 -23.04
N MET A 292 -42.61 5.29 -21.93
CA MET A 292 -43.74 5.93 -21.22
C MET A 292 -44.50 6.91 -22.11
N ASN A 293 -43.79 7.71 -22.92
CA ASN A 293 -44.41 8.65 -23.84
C ASN A 293 -45.17 7.93 -24.96
N LYS A 294 -44.64 6.82 -25.51
CA LYS A 294 -45.34 5.97 -26.49
C LYS A 294 -46.59 5.30 -25.91
N LEU A 295 -46.53 4.85 -24.65
CA LEU A 295 -47.70 4.32 -23.95
C LEU A 295 -48.75 5.41 -23.75
N LYS A 296 -48.35 6.58 -23.21
CA LYS A 296 -49.25 7.73 -23.01
C LYS A 296 -49.90 8.21 -24.31
N SER A 297 -49.16 8.25 -25.43
CA SER A 297 -49.74 8.61 -26.72
C SER A 297 -50.72 7.56 -27.25
N SER A 298 -50.49 6.27 -26.95
CA SER A 298 -51.43 5.19 -27.29
C SER A 298 -52.75 5.27 -26.51
N TYR A 299 -52.72 5.78 -25.27
CA TYR A 299 -53.93 6.03 -24.46
C TYR A 299 -54.61 7.37 -24.78
N LYS A 300 -53.88 8.38 -25.26
CA LYS A 300 -54.42 9.72 -25.61
C LYS A 300 -55.28 9.75 -26.89
N ASN A 301 -55.28 8.69 -27.71
CA ASN A 301 -56.11 8.62 -28.91
C ASN A 301 -57.64 8.54 -28.64
N ASN A 302 -58.08 8.50 -27.38
CA ASN A 302 -59.50 8.49 -27.00
C ASN A 302 -59.95 9.66 -26.12
N SER A 303 -59.14 10.70 -25.90
CA SER A 303 -59.51 11.79 -25.00
C SER A 303 -58.89 13.12 -25.45
N GLU A 304 -59.62 13.86 -26.27
CA GLU A 304 -59.38 15.29 -26.52
C GLU A 304 -59.81 16.07 -25.28
N ASN A 305 -58.84 16.41 -24.43
CA ASN A 305 -58.73 17.64 -23.65
C ASN A 305 -57.66 17.44 -22.58
N ASP A 306 -56.49 18.06 -22.73
CA ASP A 306 -55.91 18.89 -21.67
C ASP A 306 -54.59 19.50 -22.12
N LYS A 307 -54.55 20.83 -22.05
CA LYS A 307 -53.34 21.64 -22.07
C LYS A 307 -52.65 21.46 -20.71
N GLN A 308 -51.68 20.55 -20.63
CA GLN A 308 -50.74 20.53 -19.50
C GLN A 308 -49.51 21.35 -19.86
N GLY A 309 -49.22 22.35 -19.02
CA GLY A 309 -47.96 23.07 -19.04
C GLY A 309 -46.78 22.11 -18.92
N GLN A 310 -45.60 22.57 -19.37
CA GLN A 310 -44.33 21.84 -19.27
C GLN A 310 -43.98 21.58 -17.80
N GLU A 311 -44.55 20.54 -17.20
CA GLU A 311 -43.99 19.94 -15.99
C GLU A 311 -42.65 19.30 -16.38
N VAL A 312 -41.58 19.76 -15.74
CA VAL A 312 -40.23 19.22 -15.88
C VAL A 312 -40.28 17.70 -15.74
N THR A 313 -39.85 17.01 -16.78
CA THR A 313 -39.92 15.55 -16.86
C THR A 313 -39.01 14.92 -15.81
N GLU A 314 -39.33 13.69 -15.39
CA GLU A 314 -38.49 12.90 -14.47
C GLU A 314 -37.04 12.82 -14.97
N HIS A 315 -36.85 12.67 -16.28
CA HIS A 315 -35.55 12.64 -16.93
C HIS A 315 -34.76 13.94 -16.72
N GLU A 316 -35.41 15.10 -16.91
CA GLU A 316 -34.80 16.41 -16.69
C GLU A 316 -34.44 16.62 -15.20
N LYS A 317 -35.26 16.13 -14.27
CA LYS A 317 -34.94 16.18 -12.82
C LYS A 317 -33.69 15.33 -12.49
N ILE A 318 -33.58 14.13 -13.08
CA ILE A 318 -32.41 13.26 -12.90
C ILE A 318 -31.16 13.92 -13.50
N GLN A 319 -31.28 14.55 -14.67
CA GLN A 319 -30.17 15.28 -15.30
C GLN A 319 -29.69 16.44 -14.42
N ILE A 320 -30.61 17.25 -13.89
CA ILE A 320 -30.28 18.36 -12.99
C ILE A 320 -29.57 17.85 -11.73
N GLN A 321 -30.05 16.76 -11.11
CA GLN A 321 -29.37 16.17 -9.95
C GLN A 321 -27.94 15.74 -10.28
N PHE A 322 -27.73 15.09 -11.43
CA PHE A 322 -26.40 14.64 -11.83
C PHE A 322 -25.44 15.79 -12.17
N GLU A 323 -25.95 16.90 -12.71
CA GLU A 323 -25.15 18.11 -12.90
C GLU A 323 -24.74 18.74 -11.56
N LEU A 324 -25.64 18.78 -10.57
CA LEU A 324 -25.31 19.24 -9.22
C LEU A 324 -24.27 18.32 -8.56
N ASP A 325 -24.46 17.00 -8.64
CA ASP A 325 -23.56 16.02 -8.06
C ASP A 325 -22.17 16.08 -8.71
N ARG A 326 -22.11 16.27 -10.04
CA ARG A 326 -20.86 16.44 -10.77
C ARG A 326 -20.12 17.71 -10.33
N LYS A 327 -20.80 18.85 -10.25
CA LYS A 327 -20.20 20.11 -9.79
C LYS A 327 -19.68 19.99 -8.36
N GLU A 328 -20.41 19.31 -7.48
CA GLU A 328 -19.98 19.09 -6.11
C GLU A 328 -18.74 18.20 -6.04
N MET A 329 -18.71 17.11 -6.81
CA MET A 329 -17.52 16.26 -6.89
C MET A 329 -16.30 17.02 -7.45
N GLU A 330 -16.48 17.83 -8.50
CA GLU A 330 -15.42 18.69 -9.03
C GLU A 330 -14.91 19.70 -7.98
N ASN A 331 -15.81 20.29 -7.18
CA ASN A 331 -15.45 21.19 -6.08
C ASN A 331 -14.69 20.46 -4.98
N ILE A 332 -15.13 19.28 -4.56
CA ILE A 332 -14.44 18.46 -3.56
C ILE A 332 -13.01 18.16 -4.04
N ILE A 333 -12.85 17.76 -5.29
CA ILE A 333 -11.53 17.39 -5.82
C ILE A 333 -10.59 18.60 -5.90
N LYS A 334 -11.07 19.75 -6.40
CA LYS A 334 -10.27 20.98 -6.49
C LYS A 334 -9.91 21.53 -5.11
N ASN A 335 -10.89 21.71 -4.23
CA ASN A 335 -10.70 22.43 -2.98
C ASN A 335 -10.08 21.57 -1.88
N LYS A 336 -10.38 20.27 -1.83
CA LYS A 336 -9.91 19.38 -0.76
C LYS A 336 -8.64 18.61 -1.12
N TYR A 337 -8.42 18.33 -2.40
CA TYR A 337 -7.30 17.48 -2.86
C TYR A 337 -6.33 18.19 -3.80
N ASN A 338 -6.60 19.46 -4.17
CA ASN A 338 -5.72 20.30 -4.99
C ASN A 338 -5.29 19.67 -6.34
N ILE A 339 -6.17 18.86 -6.93
CA ILE A 339 -5.94 18.25 -8.24
C ILE A 339 -6.47 19.21 -9.32
N GLU A 340 -5.59 20.09 -9.81
CA GLU A 340 -5.95 21.16 -10.76
C GLU A 340 -6.20 20.62 -12.20
N ASN A 341 -5.56 19.50 -12.57
CA ASN A 341 -5.59 18.93 -13.93
C ASN A 341 -6.68 17.88 -14.18
N LEU A 342 -7.76 17.85 -13.39
CA LEU A 342 -8.90 16.94 -13.59
C LEU A 342 -9.40 16.94 -15.04
N ASN A 343 -9.56 18.12 -15.64
CA ASN A 343 -10.09 18.25 -17.00
C ASN A 343 -9.15 17.63 -18.03
N GLU A 344 -7.83 17.78 -17.93
CA GLU A 344 -6.90 17.17 -18.88
C GLU A 344 -6.85 15.64 -18.76
N ILE A 345 -7.07 15.11 -17.55
CA ILE A 345 -7.02 13.66 -17.26
C ILE A 345 -8.32 12.96 -17.68
N LEU A 346 -9.47 13.63 -17.57
CA LEU A 346 -10.79 13.06 -17.84
C LEU A 346 -11.19 13.00 -19.31
N TYR A 347 -10.61 13.85 -20.16
CA TYR A 347 -10.92 13.92 -21.59
C TYR A 347 -10.02 13.05 -22.47
N GLN A 348 -9.12 12.22 -21.91
CA GLN A 348 -8.31 11.28 -22.70
C GLN A 348 -9.03 9.96 -23.09
N GLU A 349 -10.21 9.68 -22.52
CA GLU A 349 -11.07 8.56 -22.95
C GLU A 349 -12.30 9.02 -23.77
N TYR A 350 -12.14 10.07 -24.59
CA TYR A 350 -13.10 10.44 -25.63
C TYR A 350 -12.52 10.24 -27.02
#